data_AF-A0A7X8GCP9-F1
#
_entry.id   AF-A0A7X8GCP9-F1
#
_cell.length_a   1.000
_cell.length_b   1.000
_cell.length_c   1.000
_cell.angle_alpha   90.00
_cell.angle_beta   90.00
_cell.angle_gamma   90.00
#
_symmetry.space_group_name_H-M   'P 1'
#
loop_
_entity.id
_entity.type
_entity.pdbx_description
1 polymer ?
#
loop_
_entity_poly.entity_id
_entity_poly.type
_entity_poly.pdbx_seq_one_letter_code
_entity_poly.pdbx_strand_id
1 'polypeptide(L)'
;MATIELSSAQLNHLLELVYLGEWMRQAYTTDTYNVELEDLEQKLYAIAYNEGLDESVEYDKKLGGYVPSEELEASCDEYIDVYDD
;
A
#
# COMPACT_ATOMS: atom_id res chain seq x y z
N MET A 1 7.46 -20.92 -1.63
CA MET A 1 7.57 -19.68 -2.43
C MET A 1 6.46 -19.70 -3.46
N ALA A 2 5.72 -18.61 -3.57
CA ALA A 2 4.77 -18.36 -4.65
C ALA A 2 5.36 -17.26 -5.55
N THR A 3 5.10 -17.33 -6.86
CA THR A 3 5.56 -16.34 -7.84
C THR A 3 4.37 -15.86 -8.65
N ILE A 4 4.29 -14.57 -8.87
CA ILE A 4 3.29 -13.91 -9.71
C ILE A 4 4.01 -12.92 -10.63
N GLU A 5 3.61 -12.87 -11.89
CA GLU A 5 4.08 -11.89 -12.86
C GLU A 5 3.01 -10.81 -13.02
N LEU A 6 3.40 -9.55 -12.82
CA LEU A 6 2.52 -8.40 -12.89
C LEU A 6 3.12 -7.38 -13.84
N SER A 7 2.28 -6.78 -14.69
CA SER A 7 2.60 -5.51 -15.33
C SER A 7 2.62 -4.37 -14.30
N SER A 8 3.25 -3.24 -14.62
CA SER A 8 3.26 -2.05 -13.75
C SER A 8 1.86 -1.60 -13.36
N ALA A 9 0.90 -1.63 -14.29
CA ALA A 9 -0.50 -1.30 -14.00
C ALA A 9 -1.17 -2.28 -13.03
N GLN A 10 -0.88 -3.59 -13.15
CA GLN A 10 -1.40 -4.59 -12.20
C GLN A 10 -0.74 -4.46 -10.82
N LEU A 11 0.52 -4.04 -10.77
CA LEU A 11 1.19 -3.76 -9.51
C LEU A 11 0.56 -2.54 -8.83
N ASN A 12 0.28 -1.45 -9.56
CA ASN A 12 -0.44 -0.29 -8.99
C ASN A 12 -1.80 -0.68 -8.40
N HIS A 13 -2.62 -1.42 -9.15
CA HIS A 13 -3.91 -1.90 -8.63
C HIS A 13 -3.76 -2.82 -7.41
N LEU A 14 -2.67 -3.60 -7.34
CA LEU A 14 -2.38 -4.40 -6.14
C LEU A 14 -2.05 -3.50 -4.95
N LEU A 15 -1.31 -2.40 -5.15
CA LEU A 15 -0.99 -1.45 -4.07
C LEU A 15 -2.25 -0.74 -3.56
N GLU A 16 -3.14 -0.29 -4.45
CA GLU A 16 -4.45 0.27 -4.08
C GLU A 16 -5.25 -0.70 -3.21
N LEU A 17 -5.36 -1.98 -3.63
CA LEU A 17 -6.07 -3.01 -2.87
C LEU A 17 -5.44 -3.26 -1.48
N VAL A 18 -4.12 -3.23 -1.39
CA VAL A 18 -3.39 -3.41 -0.14
C VAL A 18 -3.63 -2.22 0.80
N TYR A 19 -3.50 -1.00 0.30
CA TYR A 19 -3.74 0.22 1.06
C TYR A 19 -5.17 0.26 1.62
N LEU A 20 -6.17 0.05 0.76
CA LEU A 20 -7.59 0.02 1.16
C LEU A 20 -7.91 -1.11 2.12
N GLY A 21 -7.29 -2.29 1.91
CA GLY A 21 -7.45 -3.44 2.79
C GLY A 21 -6.90 -3.18 4.19
N GLU A 22 -5.75 -2.54 4.28
CA GLU A 22 -5.13 -2.17 5.55
C GLU A 22 -5.92 -1.06 6.25
N TRP A 23 -6.36 -0.03 5.52
CA TRP A 23 -7.27 1.00 6.05
C TRP A 23 -8.52 0.37 6.67
N MET A 24 -9.20 -0.52 5.93
CA MET A 24 -10.40 -1.21 6.41
C MET A 24 -10.10 -2.05 7.67
N ARG A 25 -8.96 -2.77 7.68
CA ARG A 25 -8.56 -3.57 8.83
C ARG A 25 -8.36 -2.69 10.07
N GLN A 26 -7.69 -1.55 9.94
CA GLN A 26 -7.47 -0.61 11.02
C GLN A 26 -8.77 0.05 11.50
N ALA A 27 -9.69 0.36 10.59
CA ALA A 27 -10.98 0.97 10.92
C ALA A 27 -11.89 0.06 11.75
N TYR A 28 -11.85 -1.26 11.52
CA TYR A 28 -12.80 -2.21 12.13
C TYR A 28 -12.17 -3.26 13.07
N THR A 29 -10.89 -3.13 13.44
CA THR A 29 -10.21 -4.09 14.33
C THR A 29 -9.53 -3.38 15.50
N THR A 30 -9.63 -3.94 16.71
CA THR A 30 -8.93 -3.41 17.90
C THR A 30 -7.45 -3.81 17.97
N ASP A 31 -7.06 -4.85 17.23
CA ASP A 31 -5.69 -5.29 17.06
C ASP A 31 -5.14 -4.75 15.74
N THR A 32 -4.52 -3.58 15.82
CA THR A 32 -4.07 -2.82 14.66
C THR A 32 -2.65 -3.15 14.25
N TYR A 33 -1.92 -4.02 14.96
CA TYR A 33 -0.53 -4.30 14.64
C TYR A 33 -0.32 -5.74 14.17
N ASN A 34 -0.07 -5.91 12.86
CA ASN A 34 0.26 -7.19 12.24
C ASN A 34 1.60 -7.11 11.49
N VAL A 35 2.65 -7.64 12.11
CA VAL A 35 4.02 -7.59 11.57
C VAL A 35 4.17 -8.34 10.24
N GLU A 36 3.46 -9.45 10.04
CA GLU A 36 3.56 -10.22 8.78
C GLU A 36 2.93 -9.45 7.61
N LEU A 37 1.90 -8.66 7.89
CA LEU A 37 1.25 -7.78 6.92
C LEU A 37 2.11 -6.56 6.62
N GLU A 38 2.65 -5.89 7.65
CA GLU A 38 3.62 -4.79 7.48
C GLU A 38 4.82 -5.23 6.64
N ASP A 39 5.37 -6.42 6.92
CA ASP A 39 6.46 -7.03 6.15
C ASP A 39 6.07 -7.37 4.71
N LEU A 40 4.79 -7.60 4.41
CA LEU A 40 4.29 -7.84 3.06
C LEU A 40 4.15 -6.51 2.31
N GLU A 41 3.55 -5.50 2.95
CA GLU A 41 3.42 -4.14 2.42
C GLU A 41 4.78 -3.56 2.05
N GLN A 42 5.74 -3.59 2.97
CA GLN A 42 7.10 -3.10 2.72
C GLN A 42 7.76 -3.82 1.53
N LYS A 43 7.50 -5.12 1.33
CA LYS A 43 8.03 -5.85 0.16
C LYS A 43 7.38 -5.38 -1.13
N LEU A 44 6.05 -5.23 -1.15
CA LEU A 44 5.31 -4.78 -2.33
C LEU A 44 5.71 -3.36 -2.72
N TYR A 45 5.80 -2.46 -1.73
CA TYR A 45 6.25 -1.09 -1.93
C TYR A 45 7.70 -1.02 -2.40
N ALA A 46 8.60 -1.82 -1.82
CA ALA A 46 9.98 -1.89 -2.31
C ALA A 46 10.06 -2.37 -3.76
N ILE A 47 9.25 -3.36 -4.16
CA ILE A 47 9.20 -3.82 -5.56
C ILE A 47 8.73 -2.66 -6.46
N ALA A 48 7.64 -1.99 -6.11
CA ALA A 48 7.10 -0.89 -6.90
C ALA A 48 8.09 0.28 -7.06
N TYR A 49 8.73 0.70 -5.98
CA TYR A 49 9.76 1.73 -6.00
C TYR A 49 10.93 1.36 -6.92
N ASN A 50 11.40 0.11 -6.86
CA ASN A 50 12.50 -0.35 -7.72
C ASN A 50 12.13 -0.48 -9.20
N GLU A 51 10.84 -0.64 -9.52
CA GLU A 51 10.29 -0.64 -10.88
C GLU A 51 9.99 0.78 -11.40
N GLY A 52 10.22 1.83 -10.61
CA GLY A 52 10.04 3.23 -10.99
C GLY A 52 8.60 3.74 -10.89
N LEU A 53 7.78 3.11 -10.03
CA LEU A 53 6.41 3.57 -9.71
C LEU A 53 6.42 4.66 -8.63
N ASP A 54 7.18 5.73 -8.87
CA ASP A 54 7.34 6.84 -7.92
C ASP A 54 6.00 7.57 -7.65
N GLU A 55 5.06 7.50 -8.59
CA GLU A 55 3.69 8.03 -8.45
C GLU A 55 2.85 7.25 -7.43
N SER A 56 3.25 6.03 -7.04
CA SER A 56 2.51 5.18 -6.11
C SER A 56 3.21 4.98 -4.77
N VAL A 57 4.54 5.02 -4.75
CA VAL A 57 5.35 4.70 -3.56
C VAL A 57 6.57 5.60 -3.47
N GLU A 58 6.86 6.04 -2.26
CA GLU A 58 8.06 6.81 -1.93
C GLU A 58 8.87 6.15 -0.81
N TYR A 59 10.16 6.47 -0.72
CA TYR A 59 10.99 6.08 0.42
C TYR A 59 11.09 7.22 1.44
N ASP A 60 10.46 7.04 2.59
CA ASP A 60 10.56 8.00 3.69
C ASP A 60 11.83 7.75 4.50
N LYS A 61 12.78 8.69 4.42
CA LYS A 61 14.08 8.60 5.13
C LYS A 61 13.97 8.72 6.65
N LYS A 62 12.91 9.35 7.17
CA LYS A 62 12.69 9.51 8.62
C LYS A 62 12.12 8.24 9.22
N LEU A 63 11.19 7.58 8.51
CA LEU A 63 10.60 6.30 8.89
C LEU A 63 11.51 5.11 8.55
N GLY A 64 12.42 5.29 7.59
CA GLY A 64 13.37 4.26 7.18
C GLY A 64 12.71 3.14 6.38
N GLY A 65 11.62 3.45 5.67
CA GLY A 65 10.80 2.48 4.96
C GLY A 65 10.08 3.09 3.76
N TYR A 66 9.36 2.25 3.03
CA TYR A 66 8.56 2.66 1.88
C TYR A 66 7.14 3.01 2.34
N VAL A 67 6.59 4.07 1.79
CA VAL A 67 5.26 4.58 2.11
C VAL A 67 4.47 4.85 0.83
N PRO A 68 3.13 4.78 0.87
CA PRO A 68 2.27 5.31 -0.19
C PRO A 68 2.66 6.75 -0.54
N SER A 69 2.61 7.09 -1.82
CA SER A 69 2.73 8.48 -2.27
C SER A 69 1.43 9.25 -1.98
N GLU A 70 1.51 10.58 -1.99
CA GLU A 70 0.30 11.44 -1.87
C GLU A 70 -0.73 11.15 -2.99
N GLU A 71 -0.27 10.76 -4.18
CA GLU A 71 -1.15 10.45 -5.32
C GLU A 71 -1.89 9.11 -5.12
N LEU A 72 -1.21 8.08 -4.59
CA LEU A 72 -1.86 6.82 -4.24
C LEU A 72 -2.88 7.03 -3.12
N GLU A 73 -2.52 7.77 -2.07
CA GLU A 73 -3.42 8.11 -0.96
C GLU A 73 -4.66 8.83 -1.49
N ALA A 74 -4.49 9.89 -2.27
CA ALA A 74 -5.61 10.64 -2.85
C ALA A 74 -6.54 9.76 -3.71
N SER A 75 -5.99 8.82 -4.49
CA SER A 75 -6.79 7.88 -5.28
C SER A 75 -7.62 6.92 -4.41
N CYS A 76 -7.11 6.58 -3.23
CA CYS A 76 -7.77 5.67 -2.29
C CYS A 76 -8.80 6.41 -1.42
N ASP A 77 -8.52 7.67 -1.08
CA ASP A 77 -9.40 8.55 -0.30
C ASP A 77 -10.80 8.66 -0.92
N GLU A 78 -10.90 8.71 -2.26
CA GLU A 78 -12.20 8.72 -2.97
C GLU A 78 -13.08 7.50 -2.62
N TYR A 79 -12.48 6.35 -2.32
CA TYR A 79 -13.21 5.16 -1.88
C TYR A 79 -13.42 5.15 -0.37
N ILE A 80 -12.42 5.59 0.40
CA ILE A 80 -12.47 5.66 1.86
C ILE A 80 -13.60 6.57 2.33
N ASP A 81 -13.73 7.75 1.72
CA ASP A 81 -14.76 8.75 2.03
C ASP A 81 -16.20 8.20 1.92
N VAL A 82 -16.42 7.12 1.16
CA VAL A 82 -17.73 6.47 1.03
C VAL A 82 -18.08 5.63 2.27
N TYR A 83 -17.07 5.19 3.02
CA TYR A 83 -17.22 4.28 4.15
C TYR A 83 -16.80 4.90 5.50
N ASP A 84 -16.15 6.05 5.49
CA ASP A 84 -15.77 6.84 6.67
C ASP A 84 -16.88 7.85 7.04
N ASP A 85 -17.97 7.34 7.65
CA ASP A 85 -19.15 8.09 8.14
C ASP A 85 -19.20 8.17 9.68
#